data_AF-A0A937XJY9-F1
#
_entry.id   AF-A0A937XJY9-F1
#
_cell.length_a   1.000
_cell.length_b   1.000
_cell.length_c   1.000
_cell.angle_alpha   90.00
_cell.angle_beta   90.00
_cell.angle_gamma   90.00
#
_symmetry.space_group_name_H-M   'P 1'
#
loop_
_entity.id
_entity.type
_entity.pdbx_description
1 polymer ?
#
loop_
_entity_poly.entity_id
_entity_poly.type
_entity_poly.pdbx_seq_one_letter_code
_entity_poly.pdbx_strand_id
1 'polypeptide(L)'
;MTNSPRLISDRAPYSAIIDRPAWYAPEGSRMLVWIIVNVEHWSIERAMPRTVLSPPMGQPLLPDLPNWAWHEYGMRVGFWRFFEALGKRGIKPTLAINGIVCQSYPRIAMAAHEAGWEFMGHGFVQGPMHKVDDQSLSIAQTIDAIGSVTGSAPLGWESPGLTETDETLDALSAAGIRYVADWVLDDQPVWLQAKPNPVLSVPYTVEINDIPMMLLQAHTAEEFYRRGEAQ
;
A
#
# COMPACT_ATOMS: atom_id res chain seq x y z
N MET A 1 2.05 -28.84 27.61
CA MET A 1 2.73 -27.83 26.77
C MET A 1 1.89 -26.57 26.88
N THR A 2 2.41 -25.55 27.56
CA THR A 2 1.70 -24.27 27.71
C THR A 2 1.64 -23.60 26.34
N ASN A 3 0.44 -23.44 25.79
CA ASN A 3 0.17 -22.61 24.61
C ASN A 3 0.55 -21.18 24.97
N SER A 4 1.81 -20.82 24.74
CA SER A 4 2.19 -19.41 24.72
C SER A 4 1.38 -18.76 23.60
N PRO A 5 0.81 -17.57 23.81
CA PRO A 5 0.10 -16.87 22.75
C PRO A 5 1.06 -16.68 21.57
N ARG A 6 0.62 -17.06 20.37
CA ARG A 6 1.40 -16.87 19.14
C ARG A 6 1.58 -15.37 18.94
N LEU A 7 2.82 -14.92 18.81
CA LEU A 7 3.13 -13.54 18.50
C LEU A 7 3.00 -13.34 16.99
N ILE A 8 2.65 -12.11 16.58
CA ILE A 8 2.63 -11.76 15.15
C ILE A 8 4.00 -12.01 14.49
N SER A 9 5.10 -11.80 15.23
CA SER A 9 6.46 -12.11 14.78
C SER A 9 6.69 -13.59 14.46
N ASP A 10 5.92 -14.52 15.04
CA ASP A 10 6.04 -15.96 14.75
C ASP A 10 5.56 -16.31 13.33
N ARG A 11 4.89 -15.36 12.65
CA ARG A 11 4.52 -15.46 11.23
C ARG A 11 5.73 -15.33 10.32
N ALA A 12 6.80 -14.66 10.76
CA ALA A 12 8.03 -14.43 9.99
C ALA A 12 9.26 -14.91 10.79
N PRO A 13 9.56 -16.24 10.79
CA PRO A 13 10.72 -16.76 11.50
C PRO A 13 12.01 -16.05 11.10
N TYR A 14 12.87 -15.78 12.08
CA TYR A 14 14.14 -15.11 11.84
C TYR A 14 14.99 -15.83 10.77
N SER A 15 15.51 -15.06 9.84
CA SER A 15 16.48 -15.51 8.83
C SER A 15 17.42 -14.35 8.53
N ALA A 16 18.72 -14.51 8.77
CA ALA A 16 19.69 -13.48 8.42
C ALA A 16 19.97 -13.49 6.92
N ILE A 17 20.00 -12.32 6.27
CA ILE A 17 20.22 -12.21 4.82
C ILE A 17 21.57 -12.81 4.38
N ILE A 18 22.59 -12.76 5.25
CA ILE A 18 23.94 -13.30 4.99
C ILE A 18 24.00 -14.84 4.95
N ASP A 19 23.00 -15.51 5.53
CA ASP A 19 22.93 -16.97 5.59
C ASP A 19 22.11 -17.56 4.43
N ARG A 20 21.47 -16.71 3.61
CA ARG A 20 20.58 -17.12 2.52
C ARG A 20 21.37 -17.41 1.24
N PRO A 21 20.89 -18.32 0.38
CA PRO A 21 21.43 -18.47 -0.97
C PRO A 21 21.39 -17.14 -1.72
N ALA A 22 22.40 -16.88 -2.55
CA ALA A 22 22.39 -15.74 -3.44
C ALA A 22 21.13 -15.77 -4.34
N TRP A 23 20.36 -14.69 -4.30
CA TRP A 23 19.18 -14.51 -5.12
C TRP A 23 19.54 -13.77 -6.42
N TYR A 24 19.01 -14.23 -7.54
CA TYR A 24 19.27 -13.64 -8.86
C TYR A 24 17.97 -13.15 -9.46
N ALA A 25 17.91 -11.87 -9.81
CA ALA A 25 16.77 -11.34 -10.52
C ALA A 25 16.70 -11.90 -11.96
N PRO A 26 15.52 -11.85 -12.59
CA PRO A 26 15.36 -12.22 -13.99
C PRO A 26 16.38 -11.52 -14.90
N GLU A 27 16.78 -12.21 -15.96
CA GLU A 27 17.64 -11.68 -17.03
C GLU A 27 19.02 -11.17 -16.55
N GLY A 28 19.49 -11.64 -15.39
CA GLY A 28 20.79 -11.23 -14.84
C GLY A 28 20.80 -9.81 -14.26
N SER A 29 19.61 -9.23 -14.03
CA SER A 29 19.47 -7.94 -13.35
C SER A 29 20.07 -8.00 -11.94
N ARG A 30 20.64 -6.88 -11.49
CA ARG A 30 21.27 -6.79 -10.15
C ARG A 30 20.32 -6.30 -9.07
N MET A 31 19.22 -5.66 -9.47
CA MET A 31 18.21 -5.07 -8.58
C MET A 31 16.86 -5.06 -9.28
N LEU A 32 15.79 -5.31 -8.53
CA LEU A 32 14.43 -5.03 -8.95
C LEU A 32 13.97 -3.75 -8.28
N VAL A 33 13.39 -2.84 -9.08
CA VAL A 33 12.81 -1.60 -8.56
C VAL A 33 11.30 -1.74 -8.62
N TRP A 34 10.67 -1.67 -7.44
CA TRP A 34 9.22 -1.75 -7.31
C TRP A 34 8.65 -0.37 -7.03
N ILE A 35 7.86 0.17 -7.97
CA ILE A 35 7.27 1.51 -7.87
C ILE A 35 5.79 1.34 -7.55
N ILE A 36 5.37 1.94 -6.44
CA ILE A 36 3.99 1.93 -5.98
C ILE A 36 3.40 3.34 -6.07
N VAL A 37 2.19 3.45 -6.58
CA VAL A 37 1.38 4.67 -6.54
C VAL A 37 0.16 4.39 -5.66
N ASN A 38 0.08 5.04 -4.50
CA ASN A 38 -1.08 4.95 -3.62
C ASN A 38 -2.18 5.90 -4.11
N VAL A 39 -3.40 5.38 -4.26
CA VAL A 39 -4.59 6.15 -4.61
C VAL A 39 -5.68 5.89 -3.59
N GLU A 40 -5.92 6.91 -2.79
CA GLU A 40 -6.72 6.82 -1.58
C GLU A 40 -7.93 7.75 -1.63
N HIS A 41 -9.08 7.27 -1.16
CA HIS A 41 -10.28 8.09 -1.01
C HIS A 41 -10.46 8.48 0.46
N TRP A 42 -10.40 9.79 0.72
CA TRP A 42 -10.58 10.36 2.05
C TRP A 42 -11.97 11.02 2.19
N SER A 43 -12.82 10.49 3.07
CA SER A 43 -14.13 11.08 3.36
C SER A 43 -13.98 12.34 4.21
N ILE A 44 -14.64 13.43 3.78
CA ILE A 44 -14.66 14.71 4.49
C ILE A 44 -15.42 14.65 5.83
N GLU A 45 -16.20 13.59 6.06
CA GLU A 45 -16.94 13.36 7.31
C GLU A 45 -16.02 12.89 8.45
N ARG A 46 -14.77 12.53 8.15
CA ARG A 46 -13.76 12.08 9.11
C ARG A 46 -12.62 13.07 9.19
N ALA A 47 -11.88 13.03 10.30
CA ALA A 47 -10.68 13.83 10.45
C ALA A 47 -9.62 13.36 9.42
N MET A 48 -8.94 14.32 8.78
CA MET A 48 -7.84 14.00 7.87
C MET A 48 -6.64 13.46 8.67
N PRO A 49 -5.99 12.38 8.21
CA PRO A 49 -4.96 11.68 8.99
C PRO A 49 -3.64 12.47 9.06
N ARG A 50 -3.34 13.22 8.00
CA ARG A 50 -2.18 14.08 7.82
C ARG A 50 -2.70 15.42 7.37
N THR A 51 -2.12 16.48 7.93
CA THR A 51 -2.55 17.86 7.70
C THR A 51 -1.37 18.66 7.17
N VAL A 52 -1.61 19.44 6.11
CA VAL A 52 -0.69 20.48 5.65
C VAL A 52 -0.92 21.78 6.40
N LEU A 53 -2.15 21.98 6.88
CA LEU A 53 -2.54 23.11 7.70
C LEU A 53 -3.08 22.59 9.03
N SER A 54 -2.39 22.92 10.12
CA SER A 54 -2.85 22.58 11.46
C SER A 54 -4.19 23.24 11.75
N PRO A 55 -5.14 22.54 12.39
CA PRO A 55 -6.45 23.11 12.63
C PRO A 55 -6.39 24.22 13.70
N PRO A 56 -7.30 25.22 13.64
CA PRO A 56 -7.34 26.29 14.63
C PRO A 56 -7.40 25.73 16.06
N MET A 57 -6.55 26.25 16.94
CA MET A 57 -6.48 25.87 18.36
C MET A 57 -6.12 24.38 18.61
N GLY A 58 -5.63 23.65 17.61
CA GLY A 58 -5.17 22.27 17.75
C GLY A 58 -6.29 21.24 17.93
N GLN A 59 -7.55 21.60 17.70
CA GLN A 59 -8.69 20.68 17.75
C GLN A 59 -9.03 20.20 16.34
N PRO A 60 -9.35 18.91 16.12
CA PRO A 60 -9.79 18.43 14.82
C PRO A 60 -10.97 19.25 14.28
N LEU A 61 -10.83 19.79 13.07
CA LEU A 61 -11.90 20.52 12.38
C LEU A 61 -12.76 19.50 11.62
N LEU A 62 -14.09 19.59 11.73
CA LEU A 62 -15.01 18.74 10.96
C LEU A 62 -16.16 19.59 10.37
N PRO A 63 -16.35 19.60 9.04
CA PRO A 63 -15.48 19.02 8.02
C PRO A 63 -14.12 19.75 7.91
N ASP A 64 -13.02 19.01 7.77
CA ASP A 64 -11.67 19.57 7.53
C ASP A 64 -11.47 19.93 6.06
N LEU A 65 -12.16 20.98 5.60
CA LEU A 65 -12.16 21.38 4.19
C LEU A 65 -10.74 21.68 3.64
N PRO A 66 -9.85 22.43 4.34
CA PRO A 66 -8.53 22.74 3.79
C PRO A 66 -7.67 21.50 3.55
N ASN A 67 -7.60 20.58 4.53
CA ASN A 67 -6.79 19.38 4.37
C ASN A 67 -7.46 18.36 3.43
N TRP A 68 -8.79 18.24 3.45
CA TRP A 68 -9.50 17.41 2.48
C TRP A 68 -9.25 17.88 1.04
N ALA A 69 -9.34 19.19 0.79
CA ALA A 69 -9.08 19.76 -0.54
C ALA A 69 -7.63 19.54 -0.99
N TRP A 70 -6.68 19.55 -0.04
CA TRP A 70 -5.29 19.19 -0.31
C TRP A 70 -5.12 17.71 -0.70
N HIS A 71 -5.81 16.78 -0.03
CA HIS A 71 -5.85 15.36 -0.45
C HIS A 71 -6.51 15.19 -1.82
N GLU A 72 -7.64 15.87 -2.06
CA GLU A 72 -8.40 15.84 -3.32
C GLU A 72 -7.58 16.37 -4.52
N TYR A 73 -6.55 17.20 -4.30
CA TYR A 73 -5.59 17.59 -5.33
C TYR A 73 -4.87 16.37 -5.93
N GLY A 74 -4.59 15.34 -5.12
CA GLY A 74 -4.03 14.07 -5.58
C GLY A 74 -4.91 13.43 -6.65
N MET A 75 -6.21 13.34 -6.41
CA MET A 75 -7.17 12.74 -7.34
C MET A 75 -7.38 13.57 -8.61
N ARG A 76 -7.31 14.90 -8.50
CA ARG A 76 -7.59 15.82 -9.62
C ARG A 76 -6.39 16.11 -10.49
N VAL A 77 -5.19 16.13 -9.91
CA VAL A 77 -3.97 16.62 -10.56
C VAL A 77 -2.79 15.70 -10.32
N GLY A 78 -2.55 15.29 -9.07
CA GLY A 78 -1.36 14.50 -8.68
C GLY A 78 -1.25 13.18 -9.44
N PHE A 79 -2.32 12.38 -9.44
CA PHE A 79 -2.40 11.11 -10.16
C PHE A 79 -2.02 11.26 -11.63
N TRP A 80 -2.59 12.25 -12.33
CA TRP A 80 -2.35 12.45 -13.76
C TRP A 80 -0.90 12.86 -14.08
N ARG A 81 -0.23 13.56 -13.15
CA ARG A 81 1.20 13.87 -13.28
C ARG A 81 2.06 12.62 -13.13
N PHE A 82 1.75 11.75 -12.16
CA PHE A 82 2.43 10.44 -12.06
C PHE A 82 2.16 9.59 -13.28
N PHE A 83 0.91 9.53 -13.73
CA PHE A 83 0.48 8.79 -14.90
C PHE A 83 1.28 9.20 -16.15
N GLU A 84 1.36 10.51 -16.43
CA GLU A 84 2.14 11.04 -17.55
C GLU A 84 3.65 10.76 -17.39
N ALA A 85 4.21 10.99 -16.19
CA ALA A 85 5.65 10.84 -15.95
C ALA A 85 6.12 9.39 -16.08
N LEU A 86 5.36 8.43 -15.55
CA LEU A 86 5.66 7.00 -15.64
C LEU A 86 5.41 6.48 -17.06
N GLY A 87 4.31 6.91 -17.70
CA GLY A 87 3.98 6.55 -19.08
C GLY A 87 5.07 6.99 -20.08
N LYS A 88 5.60 8.21 -19.95
CA LYS A 88 6.72 8.70 -20.79
C LYS A 88 8.00 7.85 -20.67
N ARG A 89 8.14 7.07 -19.59
CA ARG A 89 9.29 6.22 -19.30
C ARG A 89 9.02 4.74 -19.55
N GLY A 90 7.81 4.39 -20.00
CA GLY A 90 7.40 2.99 -20.19
C GLY A 90 7.33 2.18 -18.89
N ILE A 91 7.21 2.86 -17.74
CA ILE A 91 7.15 2.20 -16.42
C ILE A 91 5.70 1.86 -16.09
N LYS A 92 5.48 0.61 -15.68
CA LYS A 92 4.19 0.12 -15.18
C LYS A 92 4.29 -0.07 -13.67
N PRO A 93 3.75 0.85 -12.85
CA PRO A 93 3.78 0.72 -11.40
C PRO A 93 2.72 -0.27 -10.91
N THR A 94 2.80 -0.58 -9.63
CA THR A 94 1.70 -1.14 -8.84
C THR A 94 0.85 -0.02 -8.28
N LEU A 95 -0.46 -0.13 -8.43
CA LEU A 95 -1.46 0.81 -7.93
C LEU A 95 -2.07 0.24 -6.65
N ALA A 96 -1.61 0.73 -5.50
CA ALA A 96 -2.26 0.46 -4.22
C ALA A 96 -3.52 1.33 -4.14
N ILE A 97 -4.70 0.71 -4.23
CA ILE A 97 -5.97 1.44 -4.42
C ILE A 97 -7.03 1.02 -3.42
N ASN A 98 -7.71 2.00 -2.81
CA ASN A 98 -8.89 1.67 -2.04
C ASN A 98 -10.01 1.18 -2.97
N GLY A 99 -10.76 0.14 -2.58
CA GLY A 99 -11.85 -0.40 -3.39
C GLY A 99 -12.90 0.67 -3.79
N ILE A 100 -13.23 1.59 -2.88
CA ILE A 100 -14.20 2.69 -3.13
C ILE A 100 -13.75 3.68 -4.22
N VAL A 101 -12.45 3.77 -4.53
CA VAL A 101 -11.94 4.62 -5.62
C VAL A 101 -12.44 4.12 -6.98
N CYS A 102 -12.64 2.81 -7.15
CA CYS A 102 -13.18 2.24 -8.38
C CYS A 102 -14.58 2.78 -8.71
N GLN A 103 -15.33 3.20 -7.70
CA GLN A 103 -16.67 3.78 -7.84
C GLN A 103 -16.66 5.30 -7.82
N SER A 104 -15.84 5.90 -6.94
CA SER A 104 -15.82 7.34 -6.71
C SER A 104 -15.02 8.09 -7.78
N TYR A 105 -13.96 7.48 -8.30
CA TYR A 105 -13.09 8.04 -9.35
C TYR A 105 -12.82 7.00 -10.45
N PRO A 106 -13.86 6.48 -11.13
CA PRO A 106 -13.73 5.38 -12.08
C PRO A 106 -12.75 5.70 -13.23
N ARG A 107 -12.63 6.98 -13.61
CA ARG A 107 -11.68 7.42 -14.63
C ARG A 107 -10.22 7.17 -14.26
N ILE A 108 -9.85 7.27 -12.97
CA ILE A 108 -8.50 6.99 -12.48
C ILE A 108 -8.23 5.48 -12.57
N ALA A 109 -9.15 4.66 -12.07
CA ALA A 109 -9.04 3.22 -12.12
C ALA A 109 -8.97 2.69 -13.57
N MET A 110 -9.85 3.15 -14.45
CA MET A 110 -9.81 2.76 -15.86
C MET A 110 -8.50 3.16 -16.55
N ALA A 111 -8.00 4.38 -16.33
CA ALA A 111 -6.75 4.82 -16.95
C ALA A 111 -5.56 3.97 -16.52
N ALA A 112 -5.46 3.63 -15.23
CA ALA A 112 -4.41 2.74 -14.73
C ALA A 112 -4.54 1.32 -15.30
N HIS A 113 -5.75 0.78 -15.39
CA HIS A 113 -6.00 -0.54 -15.99
C HIS A 113 -5.60 -0.58 -17.48
N GLU A 114 -6.05 0.40 -18.27
CA GLU A 114 -5.73 0.53 -19.70
C GLU A 114 -4.22 0.71 -19.95
N ALA A 115 -3.50 1.38 -19.04
CA ALA A 115 -2.06 1.50 -19.07
C ALA A 115 -1.31 0.23 -18.63
N GLY A 116 -2.03 -0.80 -18.17
CA GLY A 116 -1.48 -2.05 -17.70
C GLY A 116 -0.75 -1.94 -16.36
N TRP A 117 -1.17 -1.04 -15.48
CA TRP A 117 -0.68 -0.99 -14.10
C TRP A 117 -1.20 -2.19 -13.33
N GLU A 118 -0.40 -2.73 -12.41
CA GLU A 118 -0.87 -3.79 -11.51
C GLU A 118 -1.81 -3.18 -10.45
N PHE A 119 -2.90 -3.86 -10.09
CA PHE A 119 -3.78 -3.42 -9.00
C PHE A 119 -3.49 -4.21 -7.74
N MET A 120 -3.19 -3.49 -6.66
CA MET A 120 -2.98 -4.02 -5.31
C MET A 120 -4.09 -3.51 -4.39
N GLY A 121 -4.69 -4.40 -3.61
CA GLY A 121 -5.73 -4.03 -2.67
C GLY A 121 -5.19 -3.16 -1.54
N HIS A 122 -5.87 -2.05 -1.24
CA HIS A 122 -5.51 -1.14 -0.16
C HIS A 122 -6.69 -0.85 0.78
N GLY A 123 -7.45 -1.87 1.18
CA GLY A 123 -8.70 -1.68 1.94
C GLY A 123 -9.86 -1.12 1.10
N PHE A 124 -11.11 -1.30 1.56
CA PHE A 124 -12.26 -0.84 0.75
C PHE A 124 -12.46 0.67 0.91
N VAL A 125 -12.47 1.13 2.15
CA VAL A 125 -12.46 2.54 2.54
C VAL A 125 -11.17 2.81 3.27
N GLN A 126 -10.62 4.01 3.09
CA GLN A 126 -9.38 4.36 3.77
C GLN A 126 -9.54 4.44 5.29
N GLY A 127 -8.67 3.71 6.00
CA GLY A 127 -8.66 3.62 7.45
C GLY A 127 -7.89 2.39 7.94
N PRO A 128 -7.39 2.42 9.19
CA PRO A 128 -6.55 1.35 9.71
C PRO A 128 -7.30 0.02 9.80
N MET A 129 -6.73 -1.05 9.24
CA MET A 129 -7.36 -2.38 9.17
C MET A 129 -7.62 -2.98 10.55
N HIS A 130 -6.73 -2.76 11.52
CA HIS A 130 -6.94 -3.19 12.92
C HIS A 130 -8.17 -2.55 13.61
N LYS A 131 -8.83 -1.54 13.00
CA LYS A 131 -10.08 -0.95 13.50
C LYS A 131 -11.30 -1.29 12.65
N VAL A 132 -11.14 -2.10 11.60
CA VAL A 132 -12.25 -2.56 10.79
C VAL A 132 -12.90 -3.74 11.50
N ASP A 133 -14.19 -3.60 11.83
CA ASP A 133 -14.93 -4.62 12.59
C ASP A 133 -14.98 -5.97 11.87
N ASP A 134 -15.24 -5.96 10.56
CA ASP A 134 -15.25 -7.15 9.70
C ASP A 134 -14.21 -7.00 8.58
N GLN A 135 -12.97 -7.37 8.89
CA GLN A 135 -11.86 -7.28 7.94
C GLN A 135 -12.08 -8.18 6.72
N SER A 136 -12.63 -9.39 6.91
CA SER A 136 -12.89 -10.33 5.81
C SER A 136 -13.89 -9.77 4.81
N LEU A 137 -14.97 -9.14 5.29
CA LEU A 137 -15.93 -8.44 4.43
C LEU A 137 -15.27 -7.27 3.70
N SER A 138 -14.47 -6.44 4.40
CA SER A 138 -13.78 -5.33 3.76
C SER A 138 -12.78 -5.80 2.69
N ILE A 139 -12.08 -6.91 2.93
CA ILE A 139 -11.16 -7.53 1.96
C ILE A 139 -11.95 -8.00 0.73
N ALA A 140 -13.04 -8.76 0.94
CA ALA A 140 -13.89 -9.24 -0.15
C ALA A 140 -14.46 -8.08 -0.99
N GLN A 141 -14.97 -7.02 -0.36
CA GLN A 141 -15.47 -5.82 -1.05
C GLN A 141 -14.38 -5.13 -1.88
N THR A 142 -13.15 -5.10 -1.37
CA THR A 142 -12.00 -4.52 -2.10
C THR A 142 -11.65 -5.36 -3.32
N ILE A 143 -11.60 -6.68 -3.17
CA ILE A 143 -11.33 -7.64 -4.24
C ILE A 143 -12.39 -7.53 -5.33
N ASP A 144 -13.67 -7.51 -4.96
CA ASP A 144 -14.79 -7.40 -5.89
C ASP A 144 -14.75 -6.07 -6.65
N ALA A 145 -14.49 -4.96 -5.95
CA ALA A 145 -14.40 -3.64 -6.56
C ALA A 145 -13.25 -3.56 -7.58
N ILE A 146 -12.07 -4.07 -7.25
CA ILE A 146 -10.93 -4.13 -8.18
C ILE A 146 -11.25 -5.06 -9.35
N GLY A 147 -11.78 -6.26 -9.07
CA GLY A 147 -12.14 -7.25 -10.09
C GLY A 147 -13.18 -6.73 -11.09
N SER A 148 -14.08 -5.85 -10.66
CA SER A 148 -15.04 -5.19 -11.56
C SER A 148 -14.40 -4.27 -12.60
N VAL A 149 -13.19 -3.77 -12.34
CA VAL A 149 -12.41 -2.92 -13.27
C VAL A 149 -11.44 -3.76 -14.09
N THR A 150 -10.73 -4.68 -13.45
CA THR A 150 -9.59 -5.39 -14.06
C THR A 150 -9.96 -6.73 -14.70
N GLY A 151 -11.16 -7.27 -14.39
CA GLY A 151 -11.59 -8.61 -14.78
C GLY A 151 -10.99 -9.75 -13.94
N SER A 152 -10.16 -9.45 -12.95
CA SER A 152 -9.55 -10.46 -12.07
C SER A 152 -9.27 -9.92 -10.67
N ALA A 153 -9.33 -10.79 -9.66
CA ALA A 153 -8.95 -10.43 -8.29
C ALA A 153 -7.49 -9.94 -8.22
N PRO A 154 -7.18 -8.94 -7.37
CA PRO A 154 -5.80 -8.53 -7.11
C PRO A 154 -5.03 -9.68 -6.46
N LEU A 155 -3.72 -9.76 -6.72
CA LEU A 155 -2.83 -10.76 -6.10
C LEU A 155 -2.11 -10.21 -4.88
N GLY A 156 -1.99 -8.88 -4.80
CA GLY A 156 -1.28 -8.16 -3.75
C GLY A 156 -2.22 -7.44 -2.80
N TRP A 157 -1.71 -7.18 -1.60
CA TRP A 157 -2.37 -6.33 -0.62
C TRP A 157 -1.36 -5.46 0.15
N GLU A 158 -1.75 -4.22 0.43
CA GLU A 158 -1.09 -3.35 1.41
C GLU A 158 -2.20 -2.80 2.30
N SER A 159 -2.22 -3.10 3.60
CA SER A 159 -3.24 -2.50 4.45
C SER A 159 -2.98 -1.01 4.63
N PRO A 160 -4.03 -0.17 4.65
CA PRO A 160 -3.90 1.25 4.98
C PRO A 160 -3.05 1.50 6.22
N GLY A 161 -1.94 2.20 6.02
CA GLY A 161 -0.99 2.55 7.07
C GLY A 161 -0.16 1.39 7.62
N LEU A 162 -0.03 0.28 6.88
CA LEU A 162 0.70 -0.92 7.28
C LEU A 162 0.16 -1.51 8.60
N THR A 163 -1.16 -1.70 8.65
CA THR A 163 -1.89 -2.01 9.88
C THR A 163 -2.55 -3.39 9.91
N GLU A 164 -1.97 -4.37 9.21
CA GLU A 164 -2.29 -5.78 9.40
C GLU A 164 -2.24 -6.22 10.88
N THR A 165 -3.21 -7.04 11.28
CA THR A 165 -3.18 -7.83 12.53
C THR A 165 -2.87 -9.30 12.21
N ASP A 166 -2.75 -10.13 13.26
CA ASP A 166 -2.55 -11.59 13.08
C ASP A 166 -3.70 -12.23 12.29
N GLU A 167 -4.92 -11.74 12.50
CA GLU A 167 -6.13 -12.18 11.80
C GLU A 167 -6.18 -11.67 10.36
N THR A 168 -5.67 -10.47 10.09
CA THR A 168 -5.69 -9.89 8.73
C THR A 168 -4.96 -10.79 7.74
N LEU A 169 -3.78 -11.30 8.11
CA LEU A 169 -2.97 -12.12 7.20
C LEU A 169 -3.65 -13.44 6.81
N ASP A 170 -4.31 -14.10 7.77
CA ASP A 170 -5.08 -15.33 7.49
C ASP A 170 -6.34 -15.02 6.65
N ALA A 171 -7.02 -13.88 6.90
CA ALA A 171 -8.15 -13.45 6.07
C ALA A 171 -7.73 -13.16 4.62
N LEU A 172 -6.59 -12.50 4.42
CA LEU A 172 -6.01 -12.22 3.09
C LEU A 172 -5.65 -13.52 2.36
N SER A 173 -4.97 -14.45 3.05
CA SER A 173 -4.64 -15.77 2.50
C SER A 173 -5.90 -16.54 2.09
N ALA A 174 -6.93 -16.54 2.93
CA ALA A 174 -8.20 -17.20 2.65
C ALA A 174 -8.93 -16.57 1.45
N ALA A 175 -8.77 -15.26 1.23
CA ALA A 175 -9.31 -14.52 0.10
C ALA A 175 -8.49 -14.69 -1.20
N GLY A 176 -7.38 -15.41 -1.18
CA GLY A 176 -6.55 -15.69 -2.35
C GLY A 176 -5.46 -14.66 -2.64
N ILE A 177 -5.23 -13.71 -1.73
CA ILE A 177 -4.07 -12.81 -1.80
C ILE A 177 -2.78 -13.62 -1.67
N ARG A 178 -1.82 -13.34 -2.54
CA ARG A 178 -0.56 -14.10 -2.65
C ARG A 178 0.63 -13.36 -2.11
N TYR A 179 0.59 -12.02 -2.07
CA TYR A 179 1.64 -11.23 -1.47
C TYR A 179 1.11 -10.02 -0.69
N VAL A 180 1.87 -9.59 0.31
CA VAL A 180 1.59 -8.40 1.13
C VAL A 180 2.78 -7.46 1.18
N ALA A 181 2.50 -6.17 1.43
CA ALA A 181 3.50 -5.10 1.50
C ALA A 181 3.75 -4.58 2.93
N ASP A 182 2.92 -4.95 3.91
CA ASP A 182 2.93 -4.42 5.29
C ASP A 182 4.23 -4.70 6.07
N TRP A 183 4.94 -5.76 5.69
CA TRP A 183 6.05 -6.31 6.46
C TRP A 183 7.39 -5.77 5.93
N VAL A 184 7.75 -4.57 6.38
CA VAL A 184 9.00 -3.88 6.02
C VAL A 184 10.16 -4.42 6.85
N LEU A 185 10.59 -5.66 6.59
CA LEU A 185 11.57 -6.37 7.41
C LEU A 185 12.80 -6.90 6.65
N ASP A 186 12.88 -6.69 5.33
CA ASP A 186 13.91 -7.31 4.50
C ASP A 186 14.21 -6.53 3.21
N ASP A 187 15.29 -6.90 2.52
CA ASP A 187 15.62 -6.42 1.16
C ASP A 187 15.17 -7.44 0.08
N GLN A 188 14.69 -8.61 0.50
CA GLN A 188 14.24 -9.71 -0.37
C GLN A 188 12.81 -10.14 0.00
N PRO A 189 12.03 -10.70 -0.93
CA PRO A 189 10.76 -11.30 -0.57
C PRO A 189 10.90 -12.44 0.45
N VAL A 190 10.06 -12.44 1.49
CA VAL A 190 10.07 -13.42 2.58
C VAL A 190 8.71 -14.10 2.71
N TRP A 191 8.69 -15.42 2.88
CA TRP A 191 7.44 -16.15 3.11
C TRP A 191 6.94 -15.95 4.54
N LEU A 192 5.69 -15.51 4.66
CA LEU A 192 4.96 -15.42 5.92
C LEU A 192 4.09 -16.67 6.13
N GLN A 193 4.05 -17.16 7.36
CA GLN A 193 3.22 -18.30 7.75
C GLN A 193 1.76 -17.86 7.95
N ALA A 194 0.94 -18.03 6.93
CA ALA A 194 -0.49 -17.76 6.96
C ALA A 194 -1.31 -19.02 6.70
N LYS A 195 -2.62 -18.95 6.98
CA LYS A 195 -3.60 -20.00 6.72
C LYS A 195 -4.68 -19.48 5.78
N PRO A 196 -5.14 -20.27 4.80
CA PRO A 196 -4.76 -21.66 4.54
C PRO A 196 -3.40 -21.82 3.85
N ASN A 197 -2.90 -20.77 3.20
CA ASN A 197 -1.65 -20.80 2.44
C ASN A 197 -0.65 -19.77 2.96
N PRO A 198 0.67 -20.00 2.85
CA PRO A 198 1.65 -18.95 3.11
C PRO A 198 1.46 -17.78 2.14
N VAL A 199 1.78 -16.57 2.61
CA VAL A 199 1.69 -15.32 1.85
C VAL A 199 3.09 -14.75 1.71
N LEU A 200 3.46 -14.25 0.53
CA LEU A 200 4.77 -13.65 0.33
C LEU A 200 4.77 -12.21 0.83
N SER A 201 5.61 -11.86 1.80
CA SER A 201 5.96 -10.46 2.03
C SER A 201 6.88 -10.00 0.91
N VAL A 202 6.47 -8.98 0.16
CA VAL A 202 7.37 -8.22 -0.71
C VAL A 202 7.65 -6.92 0.05
N PRO A 203 8.89 -6.71 0.53
CA PRO A 203 9.18 -5.58 1.39
C PRO A 203 8.84 -4.24 0.73
N TYR A 204 7.90 -3.53 1.31
CA TYR A 204 7.68 -2.11 1.04
C TYR A 204 8.78 -1.28 1.70
N THR A 205 8.90 -0.01 1.33
CA THR A 205 9.86 0.90 1.95
C THR A 205 9.16 2.02 2.71
N VAL A 206 9.61 2.27 3.93
CA VAL A 206 9.29 3.48 4.70
C VAL A 206 10.44 4.49 4.70
N GLU A 207 11.60 4.10 4.14
CA GLU A 207 12.79 4.94 4.07
C GLU A 207 12.85 5.77 2.78
N ILE A 208 12.34 5.21 1.66
CA ILE A 208 12.18 5.87 0.35
C ILE A 208 10.69 6.02 0.04
N ASN A 209 10.02 6.82 0.85
CA ASN A 209 8.57 7.01 0.83
C ASN A 209 8.23 8.49 1.05
N ASP A 210 7.32 9.04 0.26
CA ASP A 210 7.03 10.47 0.24
C ASP A 210 6.35 10.94 1.53
N ILE A 211 5.54 10.10 2.20
CA ILE A 211 4.93 10.42 3.49
C ILE A 211 5.99 10.65 4.57
N PRO A 212 6.82 9.66 4.97
CA PRO A 212 7.80 9.87 6.03
C PRO A 212 8.86 10.87 5.62
N MET A 213 9.35 10.86 4.37
CA MET A 213 10.41 11.78 3.96
C MET A 213 9.92 13.23 3.84
N MET A 214 8.83 13.47 3.09
CA MET A 214 8.41 14.83 2.75
C MET A 214 7.45 15.42 3.78
N LEU A 215 6.49 14.65 4.29
CA LEU A 215 5.50 15.20 5.23
C LEU A 215 5.95 15.14 6.68
N LEU A 216 6.57 14.06 7.12
CA LEU A 216 6.94 13.88 8.54
C LEU A 216 8.32 14.44 8.86
N GLN A 217 9.32 14.12 8.03
CA GLN A 217 10.71 14.56 8.21
C GLN A 217 10.98 15.92 7.53
N ALA A 218 10.04 16.42 6.72
CA ALA A 218 10.13 17.69 6.01
C ALA A 218 11.39 17.81 5.12
N HIS A 219 11.87 16.70 4.57
CA HIS A 219 12.95 16.73 3.60
C HIS A 219 12.50 17.37 2.29
N THR A 220 13.44 18.03 1.61
CA THR A 220 13.19 18.56 0.26
C THR A 220 13.02 17.42 -0.74
N ALA A 221 12.35 17.69 -1.86
CA ALA A 221 12.18 16.70 -2.93
C ALA A 221 13.52 16.19 -3.51
N GLU A 222 14.60 16.97 -3.42
CA GLU A 222 15.93 16.56 -3.87
C GLU A 222 16.49 15.41 -3.01
N GLU A 223 16.16 15.36 -1.73
CA GLU A 223 16.61 14.27 -0.84
C GLU A 223 16.04 12.92 -1.31
N PHE A 224 14.80 12.89 -1.79
CA PHE A 224 14.19 11.68 -2.34
C PHE A 224 14.99 11.12 -3.53
N TYR A 225 15.44 12.02 -4.41
CA TYR A 225 16.29 11.65 -5.54
C TYR A 225 17.66 11.14 -5.09
N ARG A 226 18.35 11.89 -4.21
CA ARG A 226 19.70 11.53 -3.74
C ARG A 226 19.73 10.18 -3.01
N ARG A 227 18.72 9.88 -2.19
CA ARG A 227 18.64 8.57 -1.53
C ARG A 227 18.33 7.45 -2.49
N GLY A 228 17.48 7.70 -3.49
CA GLY A 228 17.18 6.73 -4.55
C GLY A 228 18.41 6.36 -5.38
N GLU A 229 19.29 7.31 -5.69
CA GLU A 229 20.57 7.02 -6.38
C GLU A 229 21.59 6.28 -5.51
N ALA A 230 21.46 6.35 -4.18
CA ALA A 230 22.40 5.76 -3.23
C ALA A 230 22.09 4.30 -2.86
N GLN A 231 20.95 3.75 -3.28
CA GLN A 231 20.58 2.33 -3.14
C GLN A 231 21.36 1.48 -4.15
#